data_AF-A0A507ZXT3-F1
#
_entry.id   AF-A0A507ZXT3-F1
#
_cell.length_a   1.000
_cell.length_b   1.000
_cell.length_c   1.000
_cell.angle_alpha   90.00
_cell.angle_beta   90.00
_cell.angle_gamma   90.00
#
_symmetry.space_group_name_H-M   'P 1'
#
loop_
_entity.id
_entity.type
_entity.pdbx_description
1 polymer ?
#
loop_
_entity_poly.entity_id
_entity_poly.type
_entity_poly.pdbx_seq_one_letter_code
_entity_poly.pdbx_strand_id
1 'polypeptide(L)'
;MRAHLLAILLASAALIASIGNADAATQGYYDRAAQEAARSGQQTVSLYVDVDFGARKTGAATELNQAHRAFNANGYRLVDVAGYTENGDLQGFFVTYARG
;
A
#
# COMPACT_ATOMS: atom_id res chain seq x y z
N MET A 1 -24.73 33.81 0.85
CA MET A 1 -23.97 33.36 2.04
C MET A 1 -23.90 31.84 1.94
N ARG A 2 -22.82 31.24 1.42
CA ARG A 2 -21.73 30.60 2.22
C ARG A 2 -22.33 29.82 3.39
N ALA A 3 -22.51 28.51 3.34
CA ALA A 3 -21.55 27.38 3.42
C ALA A 3 -22.23 26.41 4.44
N HIS A 4 -22.23 25.08 4.36
CA HIS A 4 -21.11 24.17 4.21
C HIS A 4 -21.60 22.81 3.68
N LEU A 5 -20.85 22.28 2.70
CA LEU A 5 -20.76 20.86 2.41
C LEU A 5 -20.11 20.12 3.59
N LEU A 6 -20.47 18.86 3.83
CA LEU A 6 -19.53 17.75 4.01
C LEU A 6 -20.34 16.47 4.30
N ALA A 7 -20.66 15.73 3.25
CA ALA A 7 -21.12 14.34 3.37
C ALA A 7 -19.87 13.45 3.36
N ILE A 8 -19.62 12.80 4.49
CA ILE A 8 -18.50 11.89 4.70
C ILE A 8 -18.75 10.63 3.86
N LEU A 9 -17.95 10.43 2.80
CA LEU A 9 -17.90 9.18 2.05
C LEU A 9 -16.92 8.24 2.77
N LEU A 10 -17.47 7.29 3.55
CA LEU A 10 -16.74 6.06 3.90
C LEU A 10 -16.61 5.23 2.62
N ALA A 11 -15.44 5.25 1.99
CA ALA A 11 -15.11 4.31 0.93
C ALA A 11 -14.63 3.00 1.56
N SER A 12 -15.47 1.98 1.47
CA SER A 12 -15.23 0.61 1.92
C SER A 12 -13.95 0.02 1.32
N ALA A 13 -13.22 -0.73 2.13
CA ALA A 13 -12.03 -1.48 1.77
C ALA A 13 -12.24 -2.35 0.51
N ALA A 14 -11.49 -2.07 -0.55
CA ALA A 14 -11.38 -2.98 -1.68
C ALA A 14 -10.31 -4.02 -1.35
N LEU A 15 -10.75 -5.18 -0.85
CA LEU A 15 -9.95 -6.40 -0.91
C LEU A 15 -9.95 -6.87 -2.37
N ILE A 16 -8.94 -6.46 -3.14
CA ILE A 16 -8.79 -6.90 -4.54
C ILE A 16 -8.09 -8.26 -4.53
N ALA A 17 -8.87 -9.33 -4.64
CA ALA A 17 -8.39 -10.62 -5.12
C ALA A 17 -8.57 -10.65 -6.64
N SER A 18 -7.56 -10.22 -7.40
CA SER A 18 -7.55 -10.31 -8.87
C SER A 18 -6.79 -11.55 -9.33
N ILE A 19 -7.53 -12.50 -9.90
CA ILE A 19 -7.00 -13.64 -10.66
C ILE A 19 -6.86 -13.19 -12.12
N GLY A 20 -5.63 -13.18 -12.66
CA GLY A 20 -5.38 -13.17 -14.11
C GLY A 20 -4.44 -12.08 -14.62
N ASN A 21 -3.21 -12.48 -14.98
CA ASN A 21 -2.63 -12.40 -16.34
C ASN A 21 -1.16 -12.87 -16.29
N ALA A 22 -0.78 -13.72 -17.24
CA ALA A 22 0.44 -14.53 -17.25
C ALA A 22 1.77 -13.75 -17.40
N ASP A 23 1.75 -12.42 -17.38
CA ASP A 23 2.94 -11.55 -17.22
C ASP A 23 3.38 -11.40 -15.75
N ALA A 24 2.57 -11.88 -14.81
CA ALA A 24 2.77 -11.69 -13.36
C ALA A 24 3.82 -12.62 -12.72
N ALA A 25 4.45 -13.54 -13.46
CA ALA A 25 5.28 -14.60 -12.86
C ALA A 25 6.63 -14.10 -12.30
N THR A 26 7.10 -12.91 -12.69
CA THR A 26 8.38 -12.33 -12.25
C THR A 26 8.24 -10.97 -11.57
N GLN A 27 7.04 -10.40 -11.51
CA GLN A 27 6.82 -9.07 -10.98
C GLN A 27 6.51 -9.10 -9.48
N GLY A 28 7.32 -8.38 -8.69
CA GLY A 28 7.21 -8.30 -7.24
C GLY A 28 5.82 -7.82 -6.79
N TYR A 29 5.41 -8.21 -5.58
CA TYR A 29 4.08 -7.88 -5.03
C TYR A 29 3.78 -6.38 -5.10
N TYR A 30 4.70 -5.52 -4.63
CA TYR A 30 4.49 -4.07 -4.62
C TYR A 30 4.46 -3.45 -6.03
N ASP A 31 5.24 -3.99 -6.97
CA ASP A 31 5.21 -3.50 -8.36
C ASP A 31 3.83 -3.75 -8.99
N ARG A 32 3.22 -4.91 -8.72
CA ARG A 32 1.86 -5.20 -9.19
C ARG A 32 0.84 -4.28 -8.51
N ALA A 33 0.91 -4.13 -7.19
CA ALA A 33 0.02 -3.25 -6.44
C ALA A 33 0.09 -1.79 -6.91
N ALA A 34 1.30 -1.25 -7.11
CA ALA A 34 1.50 0.12 -7.56
C ALA A 34 1.00 0.35 -9.00
N GLN A 35 1.25 -0.60 -9.92
CA GLN A 35 0.76 -0.51 -11.29
C GLN A 35 -0.76 -0.61 -11.37
N GLU A 36 -1.37 -1.51 -10.59
CA GLU A 36 -2.83 -1.66 -10.54
C GLU A 36 -3.50 -0.41 -9.99
N ALA A 37 -2.97 0.15 -8.90
CA ALA A 37 -3.44 1.42 -8.37
C ALA A 37 -3.31 2.55 -9.40
N ALA A 38 -2.18 2.62 -10.11
CA ALA A 38 -1.97 3.62 -11.16
C ALA A 38 -2.95 3.48 -12.33
N ARG A 39 -3.22 2.26 -12.79
CA ARG A 39 -4.15 1.95 -13.89
C ARG A 39 -5.60 2.22 -13.52
N SER A 40 -5.96 1.99 -12.26
CA SER A 40 -7.31 2.25 -11.73
C SER A 40 -7.54 3.72 -11.34
N GLY A 41 -6.53 4.59 -11.46
CA GLY A 41 -6.67 6.01 -11.14
C GLY A 41 -6.79 6.31 -9.64
N GLN A 42 -6.36 5.39 -8.77
CA GLN A 42 -6.39 5.60 -7.32
C GLN A 42 -5.54 6.82 -6.93
N GLN A 43 -6.12 7.72 -6.13
CA GLN A 43 -5.41 8.90 -5.63
C GLN A 43 -4.65 8.61 -4.34
N THR A 44 -5.05 7.57 -3.61
CA THR A 44 -4.45 7.19 -2.33
C THR A 44 -4.52 5.69 -2.18
N VAL A 45 -3.43 5.09 -1.69
CA VAL A 45 -3.29 3.65 -1.50
C VAL A 45 -2.68 3.40 -0.14
N SER A 46 -3.30 2.54 0.67
CA SER A 46 -2.73 2.07 1.93
C SER A 46 -2.55 0.56 1.86
N LEU A 47 -1.37 0.07 2.22
CA LEU A 47 -1.02 -1.35 2.17
C LEU A 47 -0.34 -1.79 3.47
N TYR A 48 -0.44 -3.07 3.78
CA TYR A 48 0.25 -3.67 4.92
C TYR A 48 1.63 -4.21 4.49
N VAL A 49 2.66 -3.88 5.26
CA VAL A 49 4.01 -4.42 5.15
C VAL A 49 4.31 -5.24 6.39
N ASP A 50 4.53 -6.53 6.19
CA ASP A 50 4.82 -7.51 7.24
C ASP A 50 6.28 -7.39 7.72
N VAL A 51 6.53 -7.50 9.03
CA VAL A 51 7.90 -7.49 9.58
C VAL A 51 8.60 -8.85 9.57
N ASP A 52 7.85 -9.94 9.51
CA ASP A 52 8.33 -11.32 9.65
C ASP A 52 8.43 -12.09 8.33
N PHE A 53 8.18 -11.42 7.19
CA PHE A 53 8.16 -12.05 5.87
C PHE A 53 9.41 -12.92 5.61
N GLY A 54 9.23 -14.24 5.55
CA GLY A 54 10.29 -15.21 5.28
C GLY A 54 11.16 -15.64 6.47
N ALA A 55 10.67 -15.54 7.71
CA ALA A 55 11.32 -16.04 8.92
C ALA A 55 12.68 -15.38 9.28
N ARG A 56 12.95 -14.18 8.76
CA ARG A 56 14.12 -13.36 9.14
C ARG A 56 13.64 -11.96 9.52
N LYS A 57 13.90 -11.57 10.78
CA LYS A 57 13.60 -10.25 11.36
C LYS A 57 14.25 -9.04 10.65
N THR A 58 14.92 -9.25 9.52
CA THR A 58 15.54 -8.23 8.67
C THR A 58 14.67 -7.87 7.44
N GLY A 59 13.50 -8.48 7.27
CA GLY A 59 12.64 -8.32 6.08
C GLY A 59 11.98 -6.94 5.96
N ALA A 60 11.49 -6.37 7.07
CA ALA A 60 10.64 -5.18 7.06
C ALA A 60 11.23 -3.99 6.29
N ALA A 61 12.50 -3.64 6.52
CA ALA A 61 13.14 -2.51 5.84
C ALA A 61 13.33 -2.78 4.33
N THR A 62 13.60 -4.04 3.96
CA THR A 62 13.75 -4.43 2.56
C THR A 62 12.41 -4.37 1.84
N GLU A 63 11.34 -4.82 2.49
CA GLU A 63 9.97 -4.76 2.01
C GLU A 63 9.47 -3.31 1.87
N LEU A 64 9.68 -2.48 2.89
CA LEU A 64 9.39 -1.04 2.84
C LEU A 64 10.13 -0.37 1.68
N ASN A 65 11.41 -0.66 1.51
CA ASN A 65 12.20 -0.12 0.39
C ASN A 65 11.65 -0.57 -0.98
N GLN A 66 11.22 -1.83 -1.12
CA GLN A 66 10.57 -2.29 -2.35
C GLN A 66 9.25 -1.57 -2.59
N ALA A 67 8.40 -1.44 -1.57
CA ALA A 67 7.14 -0.71 -1.64
C ALA A 67 7.36 0.75 -2.06
N HIS A 68 8.27 1.46 -1.39
CA HIS A 68 8.57 2.85 -1.72
C HIS A 68 9.07 2.99 -3.16
N ARG A 69 9.97 2.13 -3.62
CA ARG A 69 10.46 2.17 -5.01
C ARG A 69 9.32 1.95 -6.02
N ALA A 70 8.49 0.93 -5.80
CA ALA A 70 7.39 0.59 -6.69
C ALA A 70 6.36 1.74 -6.79
N PHE A 71 5.93 2.30 -5.66
CA PHE A 71 4.95 3.37 -5.62
C PHE A 71 5.52 4.69 -6.18
N ASN A 72 6.76 5.03 -5.85
CA ASN A 72 7.44 6.20 -6.41
C ASN A 72 7.59 6.10 -7.94
N ALA A 73 7.93 4.92 -8.47
CA ALA A 73 8.03 4.70 -9.92
C ALA A 73 6.69 4.88 -10.65
N ASN A 74 5.56 4.77 -9.94
CA ASN A 74 4.21 4.95 -10.45
C ASN A 74 3.61 6.33 -10.13
N GLY A 75 4.43 7.29 -9.67
CA GLY A 75 4.02 8.68 -9.43
C GLY A 75 3.34 8.91 -8.08
N TYR A 76 3.35 7.93 -7.19
CA TYR A 76 2.87 8.12 -5.82
C TYR A 76 3.99 8.66 -4.91
N ARG A 77 3.61 9.29 -3.82
CA ARG A 77 4.50 9.79 -2.75
C ARG A 77 4.05 9.21 -1.43
N LEU A 78 5.00 8.87 -0.57
CA LEU A 78 4.70 8.43 0.81
C LEU A 78 4.01 9.57 1.57
N VAL A 79 2.91 9.26 2.26
CA VAL A 79 2.19 10.23 3.12
C VAL A 79 2.09 9.78 4.57
N ASP A 80 2.06 8.48 4.86
CA ASP A 80 1.99 7.97 6.23
C ASP A 80 2.61 6.57 6.38
N VAL A 81 3.14 6.30 7.57
CA VAL A 81 3.60 4.98 8.01
C VAL A 81 3.13 4.77 9.45
N ALA A 82 2.18 3.86 9.64
CA ALA A 82 1.64 3.53 10.95
C ALA A 82 2.06 2.11 11.37
N GLY A 83 2.73 1.98 12.52
CA GLY A 83 3.07 0.67 13.06
C GLY A 83 1.84 -0.08 13.58
N TYR A 84 1.76 -1.38 13.29
CA TYR A 84 0.76 -2.28 13.83
C TYR A 84 1.41 -3.20 14.87
N THR A 85 0.95 -3.11 16.12
CA THR A 85 1.43 -3.90 17.24
C THR A 85 0.30 -4.77 17.77
N GLU A 86 0.58 -6.06 17.94
CA GLU A 86 -0.36 -7.02 18.50
C GLU A 86 0.30 -7.73 19.68
N ASN A 87 -0.40 -7.81 20.81
CA ASN A 87 0.10 -8.43 22.04
C ASN A 87 1.44 -7.86 22.55
N GLY A 88 1.75 -6.60 22.22
CA GLY A 88 3.01 -5.94 22.59
C GLY A 88 4.16 -6.12 21.60
N ASP A 89 3.96 -6.91 20.55
CA ASP A 89 4.96 -7.16 19.51
C ASP A 89 4.60 -6.42 18.22
N LEU A 90 5.57 -5.72 17.62
CA LEU A 90 5.42 -5.09 16.31
C LEU A 90 5.22 -6.19 15.25
N GLN A 91 4.10 -6.15 14.53
CA GLN A 91 3.74 -7.13 13.51
C GLN A 91 3.93 -6.59 12.08
N GLY A 92 3.82 -5.28 11.90
CA GLY A 92 3.86 -4.69 10.56
C GLY A 92 3.69 -3.19 10.54
N PHE A 93 3.55 -2.67 9.33
CA PHE A 93 3.28 -1.27 9.06
C PHE A 93 2.14 -1.13 8.06
N PHE A 94 1.19 -0.25 8.32
CA PHE A 94 0.34 0.31 7.29
C PHE A 94 1.06 1.49 6.63
N VAL A 95 1.29 1.39 5.34
CA VAL A 95 2.02 2.39 4.56
C VAL A 95 1.08 3.01 3.56
N THR A 96 0.90 4.32 3.65
CA THR A 96 -0.02 5.06 2.80
C THR A 96 0.75 5.94 1.82
N TYR A 97 0.37 5.86 0.56
CA TYR A 97 0.88 6.67 -0.54
C TYR A 97 -0.24 7.48 -1.18
N ALA A 98 0.08 8.67 -1.67
CA ALA A 98 -0.84 9.50 -2.44
C ALA A 98 -0.23 9.92 -3.78
N ARG A 99 -1.08 10.05 -4.79
CA ARG A 99 -0.72 10.54 -6.12
C ARG A 99 -1.36 11.92 -6.31
N GLY A 100 -0.59 12.83 -6.90
CA GLY A 100 -1.00 14.21 -7.19
C GLY A 100 -0.26 14.77 -8.38
#